data_AF-A0A9P8L4K5-F1
#
_entry.id   AF-A0A9P8L4K5-F1
#
_cell.length_a   1.000
_cell.length_b   1.000
_cell.length_c   1.000
_cell.angle_alpha   90.00
_cell.angle_beta   90.00
_cell.angle_gamma   90.00
#
_symmetry.space_group_name_H-M   'P 1'
#
loop_
_entity.id
_entity.type
_entity.pdbx_description
1 polymer ?
#
loop_
_entity_poly.entity_id
_entity_poly.type
_entity_poly.pdbx_seq_one_letter_code
_entity_poly.pdbx_strand_id
1 'polypeptide(L)'
;MAPPNRLLDRNIRFSDKRNPDDFLGGLVQNGSVTETNFLSMLNIVLVASSPIRVYAKATGAPVLQTDTPLQLGDYIVACDDQIHVSNEPWLHRVISHSVSGREDGFRDGIRARDRKCVISGVVNTRSAGNWTSFEAAHIFPLELENLWIEFNYGRWVDDIDDDAGISKINSCQNGFLLQSTVHKAFDQYLLSVNPDDNYKITVFDIDIFGFDGRVLDPACLNPEDPHRVSDHLLRWHFRQSVLANMRRAGEPIFEHDFPPGTDMMKEIREGPYAQERFEKELAARFKGVV
;
A
#
# COMPACT_ATOMS: atom_id res chain seq x y z
N MET A 1 12.66 -18.03 12.23
CA MET A 1 11.19 -18.02 12.37
C MET A 1 10.62 -17.90 10.95
N ALA A 2 9.55 -18.58 10.58
CA ALA A 2 8.95 -18.34 9.27
C ALA A 2 8.43 -16.88 9.24
N PRO A 3 8.60 -16.13 8.13
CA PRO A 3 8.13 -14.75 8.06
C PRO A 3 6.60 -14.71 8.30
N PRO A 4 6.09 -13.61 8.90
CA PRO A 4 4.65 -13.43 9.09
C PRO A 4 3.94 -13.58 7.73
N ASN A 5 2.90 -14.40 7.70
CA ASN A 5 2.23 -14.80 6.47
C ASN A 5 0.83 -14.19 6.43
N ARG A 6 0.57 -13.36 5.40
CA ARG A 6 -0.70 -12.68 5.14
C ARG A 6 -1.90 -13.63 4.95
N LEU A 7 -1.68 -14.94 4.84
CA LEU A 7 -2.73 -15.95 4.77
C LEU A 7 -3.47 -16.19 6.08
N LEU A 8 -2.79 -16.08 7.22
CA LEU A 8 -3.29 -16.65 8.48
C LEU A 8 -4.61 -16.02 8.94
N ASP A 9 -4.72 -14.70 8.80
CA ASP A 9 -5.86 -13.93 9.31
C ASP A 9 -6.96 -13.68 8.27
N ARG A 10 -6.82 -14.23 7.05
CA ARG A 10 -7.79 -14.01 5.97
C ARG A 10 -9.14 -14.62 6.31
N ASN A 11 -10.13 -13.74 6.38
CA ASN A 11 -11.54 -14.05 6.59
C ASN A 11 -12.37 -13.96 5.30
N ILE A 12 -11.76 -13.52 4.19
CA ILE A 12 -12.27 -13.65 2.83
C ILE A 12 -11.32 -14.53 2.01
N ARG A 13 -11.86 -15.49 1.27
CA ARG A 13 -11.09 -16.33 0.33
C ARG A 13 -11.84 -16.49 -0.97
N PHE A 14 -11.13 -16.61 -2.08
CA PHE A 14 -11.75 -16.83 -3.38
C PHE A 14 -10.99 -17.84 -4.22
N SER A 15 -11.74 -18.69 -4.92
CA SER A 15 -11.24 -19.79 -5.75
C SER A 15 -11.93 -19.82 -7.11
N ASP A 16 -11.32 -20.49 -8.09
CA ASP A 16 -11.94 -20.68 -9.41
C ASP A 16 -13.15 -21.64 -9.30
N LYS A 17 -14.26 -21.32 -9.98
CA LYS A 17 -15.42 -22.22 -10.11
C LYS A 17 -15.08 -23.52 -10.81
N ARG A 18 -14.19 -23.49 -11.80
CA ARG A 18 -13.80 -24.66 -12.62
C ARG A 18 -12.93 -25.62 -11.83
N ASN A 19 -12.16 -25.09 -10.89
CA ASN A 19 -11.31 -25.85 -10.00
C ASN A 19 -11.39 -25.24 -8.59
N PRO A 20 -12.35 -25.67 -7.75
CA PRO A 20 -12.53 -25.12 -6.41
C PRO A 20 -11.32 -25.32 -5.48
N ASP A 21 -10.41 -26.24 -5.82
CA ASP A 21 -9.14 -26.44 -5.11
C ASP A 21 -8.05 -25.45 -5.56
N ASP A 22 -8.27 -24.73 -6.67
CA ASP A 22 -7.39 -23.66 -7.13
C ASP A 22 -7.65 -22.37 -6.35
N PHE A 23 -6.83 -22.17 -5.32
CA PHE A 23 -6.85 -20.99 -4.48
C PHE A 23 -6.26 -19.78 -5.20
N LEU A 24 -7.13 -18.87 -5.63
CA LEU A 24 -6.74 -17.66 -6.35
C LEU A 24 -6.24 -16.58 -5.40
N GLY A 25 -6.81 -16.50 -4.19
CA GLY A 25 -6.43 -15.48 -3.21
C GLY A 25 -7.45 -15.27 -2.10
N GLY A 26 -7.30 -14.16 -1.38
CA GLY A 26 -8.18 -13.78 -0.27
C GLY A 26 -7.67 -12.52 0.44
N LEU A 27 -8.43 -11.96 1.38
CA LEU A 27 -8.01 -10.78 2.13
C LEU A 27 -8.44 -10.88 3.60
N VAL A 28 -7.76 -10.10 4.44
CA VAL A 28 -8.33 -9.68 5.72
C VAL A 28 -9.27 -8.51 5.42
N GLN A 29 -10.48 -8.58 5.93
CA GLN A 29 -11.43 -7.49 5.92
C GLN A 29 -11.88 -7.18 7.35
N ASN A 30 -11.96 -5.89 7.69
CA ASN A 30 -12.40 -5.42 9.01
C ASN A 30 -13.83 -4.83 9.01
N GLY A 31 -14.55 -4.95 7.89
CA GLY A 31 -15.97 -4.61 7.75
C GLY A 31 -16.26 -3.45 6.79
N SER A 32 -15.24 -2.74 6.31
CA SER A 32 -15.44 -1.59 5.41
C SER A 32 -15.41 -1.91 3.91
N VAL A 33 -14.97 -3.10 3.50
CA VAL A 33 -14.90 -3.49 2.08
C VAL A 33 -16.32 -3.76 1.59
N THR A 34 -16.75 -3.02 0.58
CA THR A 34 -18.05 -3.22 -0.07
C THR A 34 -17.94 -4.24 -1.19
N GLU A 35 -19.07 -4.73 -1.68
CA GLU A 35 -19.09 -5.61 -2.86
C GLU A 35 -18.44 -4.93 -4.09
N THR A 36 -18.75 -3.66 -4.36
CA THR A 36 -18.10 -2.88 -5.42
C THR A 36 -16.59 -2.82 -5.23
N ASN A 37 -16.13 -2.51 -4.02
CA ASN A 37 -14.72 -2.37 -3.72
C ASN A 37 -13.99 -3.71 -3.88
N PHE A 38 -14.58 -4.81 -3.42
CA PHE A 38 -14.06 -6.16 -3.60
C PHE A 38 -13.95 -6.55 -5.08
N LEU A 39 -14.97 -6.28 -5.90
CA LEU A 39 -14.93 -6.53 -7.35
C LEU A 39 -13.81 -5.72 -8.04
N SER A 40 -13.61 -4.46 -7.63
CA SER A 40 -12.50 -3.63 -8.11
C SER A 40 -11.13 -4.24 -7.75
N MET A 41 -10.97 -4.70 -6.51
CA MET A 41 -9.75 -5.40 -6.08
C MET A 41 -9.51 -6.69 -6.87
N LEU A 42 -10.55 -7.48 -7.15
CA LEU A 42 -10.42 -8.69 -7.96
C LEU A 42 -9.95 -8.40 -9.39
N ASN A 43 -10.34 -7.26 -9.99
CA ASN A 43 -9.83 -6.84 -11.30
C ASN A 43 -8.34 -6.45 -11.29
N ILE A 44 -7.76 -6.18 -10.12
CA ILE A 44 -6.30 -5.99 -9.96
C ILE A 44 -5.61 -7.37 -9.88
N VAL A 45 -6.20 -8.30 -9.14
CA VAL A 45 -5.58 -9.60 -8.82
C VAL A 45 -5.75 -10.63 -9.93
N LEU A 46 -6.85 -10.57 -10.68
CA LEU A 46 -7.24 -11.57 -11.66
C LEU A 46 -7.16 -11.00 -13.07
N VAL A 47 -6.62 -11.81 -13.98
CA VAL A 47 -6.53 -11.54 -15.40
C VAL A 47 -7.40 -12.56 -16.13
N ALA A 48 -8.39 -12.07 -16.85
CA ALA A 48 -9.28 -12.87 -17.67
C ALA A 48 -9.68 -12.10 -18.93
N SER A 49 -9.93 -12.80 -20.02
CA SER A 49 -10.38 -12.20 -21.30
C SER A 49 -11.88 -11.89 -21.31
N SER A 50 -12.65 -12.57 -20.45
CA SER A 50 -14.08 -12.34 -20.24
C SER A 50 -14.37 -11.77 -18.85
N PRO A 51 -15.50 -11.08 -18.66
CA PRO A 51 -15.89 -10.56 -17.36
C PRO A 51 -16.03 -11.65 -16.30
N ILE A 52 -15.45 -11.41 -15.12
CA ILE A 52 -15.59 -12.29 -13.96
C ILE A 52 -16.95 -12.08 -13.28
N ARG A 53 -17.52 -13.16 -12.75
CA ARG A 53 -18.72 -13.17 -11.91
C ARG A 53 -18.38 -13.83 -10.59
N VAL A 54 -18.83 -13.25 -9.48
CA VAL A 54 -18.43 -13.71 -8.15
C VAL A 54 -19.67 -14.09 -7.35
N TYR A 55 -19.59 -15.20 -6.63
CA TYR A 55 -20.68 -15.74 -5.83
C TYR A 55 -20.19 -16.12 -4.45
N ALA A 56 -20.95 -15.82 -3.41
CA ALA A 56 -20.70 -16.35 -2.08
C ALA A 56 -20.87 -17.88 -2.10
N LYS A 57 -19.84 -18.64 -1.68
CA LYS A 57 -19.82 -20.11 -1.74
C LYS A 57 -20.91 -20.74 -0.88
N ALA A 58 -21.18 -20.16 0.28
CA ALA A 58 -22.14 -20.70 1.25
C ALA A 58 -23.61 -20.54 0.82
N THR A 59 -23.94 -19.43 0.17
CA THR A 59 -25.35 -19.08 -0.16
C THR A 59 -25.65 -19.14 -1.66
N GLY A 60 -24.63 -19.13 -2.51
CA GLY A 60 -24.77 -18.95 -3.96
C GLY A 60 -25.18 -17.54 -4.38
N ALA A 61 -25.28 -16.59 -3.44
CA ALA A 61 -25.67 -15.22 -3.74
C ALA A 61 -24.61 -14.53 -4.62
N PRO A 62 -25.01 -13.78 -5.65
CA PRO A 62 -24.07 -13.02 -6.47
C PRO A 62 -23.52 -11.83 -5.69
N VAL A 63 -22.24 -11.52 -5.89
CA VAL A 63 -21.64 -10.25 -5.48
C VAL A 63 -21.90 -9.23 -6.58
N LEU A 64 -22.48 -8.10 -6.23
CA LEU A 64 -22.93 -7.07 -7.18
C LEU A 64 -22.12 -5.78 -7.03
N GLN A 65 -22.23 -4.88 -8.00
CA GLN A 65 -21.66 -3.53 -7.87
C GLN A 65 -22.56 -2.69 -6.96
N THR A 66 -22.45 -2.92 -5.64
CA THR A 66 -23.16 -2.17 -4.61
C THR A 66 -22.24 -1.75 -3.47
N ASP A 67 -22.64 -0.71 -2.74
CA ASP A 67 -21.96 -0.27 -1.52
C ASP A 67 -22.33 -1.11 -0.28
N THR A 68 -22.96 -2.26 -0.49
CA THR A 68 -23.27 -3.20 0.58
C THR A 68 -21.97 -3.77 1.14
N PRO A 69 -21.80 -3.85 2.47
CA PRO A 69 -20.65 -4.50 3.09
C PRO A 69 -20.52 -5.96 2.62
N LEU A 70 -19.31 -6.33 2.18
CA LEU A 70 -19.00 -7.69 1.75
C LEU A 70 -19.05 -8.61 2.97
N GLN A 71 -19.85 -9.68 2.87
CA GLN A 71 -19.94 -10.68 3.94
C GLN A 71 -18.63 -11.45 4.11
N LEU A 72 -18.38 -11.97 5.31
CA LEU A 72 -17.21 -12.81 5.54
C LEU A 72 -17.41 -14.22 4.95
N GLY A 73 -16.33 -14.84 4.47
CA GLY A 73 -16.34 -16.23 4.04
C GLY A 73 -15.69 -16.48 2.67
N ASP A 74 -16.04 -17.63 2.10
CA ASP A 74 -15.48 -18.11 0.85
C ASP A 74 -16.33 -17.68 -0.35
N TYR A 75 -15.66 -17.35 -1.44
CA TYR A 75 -16.25 -16.89 -2.70
C TYR A 75 -15.77 -17.74 -3.87
N ILE A 76 -16.63 -17.90 -4.86
CA ILE A 76 -16.33 -18.59 -6.11
C ILE A 76 -16.29 -17.56 -7.23
N VAL A 77 -15.19 -17.53 -7.97
CA VAL A 77 -15.04 -16.70 -9.18
C VAL A 77 -15.32 -17.56 -10.41
N ALA A 78 -16.30 -17.13 -11.21
CA ALA A 78 -16.68 -17.76 -12.45
C ALA A 78 -16.30 -16.87 -13.63
N CYS A 79 -15.70 -17.46 -14.65
CA CYS A 79 -15.42 -16.81 -15.93
C CYS A 79 -15.68 -17.78 -17.08
N ASP A 80 -16.07 -17.25 -18.24
CA ASP A 80 -16.26 -18.04 -19.46
C ASP A 80 -14.92 -18.42 -20.11
N ASP A 81 -13.84 -17.73 -19.74
CA ASP A 81 -12.46 -18.06 -20.11
C ASP A 81 -11.66 -18.56 -18.90
N GLN A 82 -10.40 -18.91 -19.14
CA GLN A 82 -9.46 -19.24 -18.08
C GLN A 82 -9.13 -17.99 -17.24
N ILE A 83 -9.13 -18.15 -15.93
CA ILE A 83 -8.71 -17.12 -14.99
C ILE A 83 -7.24 -17.35 -14.67
N HIS A 84 -6.45 -16.29 -14.77
CA HIS A 84 -5.08 -16.28 -14.29
C HIS A 84 -4.96 -15.31 -13.13
N VAL A 85 -4.14 -15.67 -12.15
CA VAL A 85 -3.73 -14.72 -11.13
C VAL A 85 -2.65 -13.82 -11.73
N SER A 86 -2.81 -12.50 -11.58
CA SER A 86 -1.89 -11.48 -12.11
C SER A 86 -0.45 -11.75 -11.70
N ASN A 87 0.46 -11.68 -12.65
CA ASN A 87 1.91 -11.74 -12.44
C ASN A 87 2.55 -10.35 -12.35
N GLU A 88 1.73 -9.30 -12.20
CA GLU A 88 2.24 -7.94 -12.04
C GLU A 88 3.24 -7.87 -10.87
N PRO A 89 4.39 -7.20 -11.06
CA PRO A 89 5.37 -7.05 -10.00
C PRO A 89 4.79 -6.33 -8.79
N TRP A 90 5.08 -6.88 -7.62
CA TRP A 90 4.90 -6.18 -6.36
C TRP A 90 6.23 -5.51 -5.98
N LEU A 91 6.19 -4.22 -5.69
CA LEU A 91 7.38 -3.45 -5.34
C LEU A 91 7.59 -3.42 -3.82
N HIS A 92 8.44 -4.31 -3.32
CA HIS A 92 8.90 -4.29 -1.92
C HIS A 92 9.49 -2.93 -1.53
N ARG A 93 9.07 -2.41 -0.36
CA ARG A 93 9.63 -1.21 0.28
C ARG A 93 10.45 -1.61 1.52
N VAL A 94 11.67 -1.08 1.63
CA VAL A 94 12.42 -1.13 2.90
C VAL A 94 11.79 -0.07 3.80
N ILE A 95 11.71 -0.33 5.11
CA ILE A 95 11.39 0.75 6.06
C ILE A 95 12.61 1.67 6.11
N SER A 96 12.65 2.63 5.21
CA SER A 96 13.67 3.66 5.25
C SER A 96 13.24 4.69 6.28
N HIS A 97 14.00 4.76 7.37
CA HIS A 97 14.07 6.00 8.10
C HIS A 97 14.80 6.99 7.18
N SER A 98 14.23 8.17 6.93
CA SER A 98 14.88 9.21 6.15
C SER A 98 16.16 9.66 6.86
N VAL A 99 17.31 9.09 6.45
CA VAL A 99 18.64 9.43 7.00
C VAL A 99 19.32 10.56 6.21
N SER A 100 18.74 11.05 5.11
CA SER A 100 19.40 12.09 4.30
C SER A 100 18.85 13.51 4.55
N GLY A 101 19.75 14.46 4.83
CA GLY A 101 19.43 15.89 4.97
C GLY A 101 19.13 16.61 3.64
N ARG A 102 18.81 15.88 2.56
CA ARG A 102 18.50 16.44 1.22
C ARG A 102 17.00 16.70 1.00
N GLU A 103 16.15 16.37 1.97
CA GLU A 103 14.68 16.34 1.83
C GLU A 103 13.95 17.51 2.52
N ASP A 104 14.63 18.62 2.80
CA ASP A 104 14.03 19.71 3.58
C ASP A 104 12.75 20.25 2.92
N GLY A 105 12.72 20.45 1.60
CA GLY A 105 11.54 20.96 0.88
C GLY A 105 10.33 20.03 0.92
N PHE A 106 10.50 18.75 0.61
CA PHE A 106 9.43 17.74 0.65
C PHE A 106 8.85 17.61 2.06
N ARG A 107 9.73 17.41 3.04
CA ARG A 107 9.37 17.21 4.43
C ARG A 107 8.66 18.43 4.99
N ASP A 108 9.20 19.62 4.75
CA ASP A 108 8.65 20.86 5.32
C ASP A 108 7.35 21.26 4.62
N GLY A 109 7.23 21.02 3.31
CA GLY A 109 5.99 21.20 2.55
C GLY A 109 4.85 20.29 3.05
N ILE A 110 5.10 18.99 3.21
CA ILE A 110 4.11 18.05 3.78
C ILE A 110 3.70 18.44 5.20
N ARG A 111 4.67 18.82 6.04
CA ARG A 111 4.40 19.27 7.41
C ARG A 111 3.55 20.53 7.45
N ALA A 112 3.80 21.49 6.56
CA ALA A 112 3.03 22.72 6.44
C ALA A 112 1.61 22.44 5.95
N ARG A 113 1.45 21.56 4.95
CA ARG A 113 0.15 21.16 4.37
C ARG A 113 -0.71 20.40 5.39
N ASP A 114 -0.19 19.30 5.93
CA ASP A 114 -1.02 18.32 6.63
C ASP A 114 -1.21 18.64 8.11
N ARG A 115 -0.13 19.00 8.82
CA ARG A 115 -0.08 19.30 10.28
C ARG A 115 -0.63 18.21 11.23
N LYS A 116 -1.09 17.08 10.70
CA LYS A 116 -1.64 15.93 11.43
C LYS A 116 -1.36 14.65 10.66
N CYS A 117 -1.49 13.51 11.32
CA CYS A 117 -1.45 12.22 10.63
C CYS A 117 -2.75 12.06 9.83
N VAL A 118 -2.65 12.06 8.50
CA VAL A 118 -3.83 12.12 7.61
C VAL A 118 -4.66 10.82 7.60
N ILE A 119 -4.11 9.72 8.10
CA ILE A 119 -4.83 8.43 8.24
C ILE A 119 -5.54 8.34 9.60
N SER A 120 -4.83 8.65 10.69
CA SER A 120 -5.38 8.54 12.05
C SER A 120 -6.21 9.76 12.48
N GLY A 121 -6.03 10.91 11.83
CA GLY A 121 -6.58 12.20 12.21
C GLY A 121 -5.86 12.87 13.39
N VAL A 122 -4.83 12.24 13.98
CA VAL A 122 -4.14 12.77 15.16
C VAL A 122 -3.37 14.04 14.81
N VAL A 123 -3.82 15.16 15.37
CA VAL A 123 -3.21 16.48 15.20
C VAL A 123 -1.88 16.56 15.93
N ASN A 124 -0.85 17.12 15.29
CA ASN A 124 0.37 17.47 16.00
C ASN A 124 0.17 18.76 16.80
N THR A 125 -0.18 18.63 18.08
CA THR A 125 -0.41 19.78 18.99
C THR A 125 0.86 20.27 19.69
N ARG A 126 2.02 19.68 19.39
CA ARG A 126 3.29 20.04 20.04
C ARG A 126 3.77 21.41 19.55
N SER A 127 4.68 22.03 20.32
CA SER A 127 5.28 23.33 19.99
C SER A 127 5.77 23.36 18.54
N ALA A 128 5.59 24.51 17.85
CA ALA A 128 5.99 24.70 16.46
C ALA A 128 7.41 24.16 16.21
N GLY A 129 7.53 23.12 15.38
CA GLY A 129 8.80 22.47 15.04
C GLY A 129 9.06 21.11 15.73
N ASN A 130 8.29 20.73 16.75
CA ASN A 130 8.39 19.38 17.32
C ASN A 130 7.53 18.41 16.50
N TRP A 131 8.21 17.64 15.64
CA TRP A 131 7.61 16.62 14.78
C TRP A 131 7.88 15.20 15.26
N THR A 132 8.30 15.02 16.52
CA THR A 132 8.53 13.69 17.08
C THR A 132 7.30 12.81 16.83
N SER A 133 7.50 11.54 16.47
CA SER A 133 6.42 10.59 16.15
C SER A 133 5.64 10.87 14.86
N PHE A 134 6.00 11.89 14.08
CA PHE A 134 5.41 12.17 12.77
C PHE A 134 6.48 12.18 11.67
N GLU A 135 6.17 11.53 10.56
CA GLU A 135 7.07 11.32 9.44
C GLU A 135 6.37 11.73 8.14
N ALA A 136 7.10 12.41 7.26
CA ALA A 136 6.65 12.65 5.89
C ALA A 136 6.89 11.36 5.12
N ALA A 137 5.81 10.72 4.70
CA ALA A 137 5.83 9.43 4.03
C ALA A 137 5.66 9.65 2.52
N HIS A 138 6.57 9.08 1.71
CA HIS A 138 6.34 9.00 0.28
C HIS A 138 5.28 7.92 -0.03
N ILE A 139 4.41 8.18 -1.00
CA ILE A 139 3.42 7.22 -1.52
C ILE A 139 4.13 6.23 -2.43
N PHE A 140 4.83 6.73 -3.44
CA PHE A 140 5.78 5.94 -4.21
C PHE A 140 7.17 5.99 -3.54
N PRO A 141 7.79 4.84 -3.24
CA PRO A 141 9.05 4.78 -2.49
C PRO A 141 10.19 5.56 -3.15
N LEU A 142 10.86 6.39 -2.35
CA LEU A 142 12.06 7.13 -2.74
C LEU A 142 13.20 6.20 -3.19
N GLU A 143 13.28 5.00 -2.62
CA GLU A 143 14.35 4.03 -2.91
C GLU A 143 14.24 3.48 -4.35
N LEU A 144 13.06 3.55 -4.96
CA LEU A 144 12.77 3.06 -6.30
C LEU A 144 12.74 4.17 -7.34
N GLU A 145 13.50 5.26 -7.12
CA GLU A 145 13.61 6.39 -8.04
C GLU A 145 14.01 5.98 -9.47
N ASN A 146 14.80 4.91 -9.62
CA ASN A 146 15.13 4.37 -10.92
C ASN A 146 13.87 3.90 -11.69
N LEU A 147 12.94 3.21 -11.01
CA LEU A 147 11.66 2.78 -11.60
C LEU A 147 10.74 3.97 -11.82
N TRP A 148 10.77 4.95 -10.92
CA TRP A 148 10.06 6.23 -11.09
C TRP A 148 10.44 6.93 -12.39
N ILE A 149 11.73 7.01 -12.69
CA ILE A 149 12.26 7.59 -13.93
C ILE A 149 11.95 6.69 -15.12
N GLU A 150 12.26 5.39 -15.05
CA GLU A 150 12.09 4.42 -16.13
C GLU A 150 10.65 4.37 -16.65
N PHE A 151 9.68 4.33 -15.74
CA PHE A 151 8.26 4.28 -16.08
C PHE A 151 7.60 5.66 -16.15
N ASN A 152 8.38 6.74 -16.03
CA ASN A 152 7.94 8.13 -16.10
C ASN A 152 6.76 8.41 -15.15
N TYR A 153 6.84 7.99 -13.89
CA TYR A 153 5.82 8.27 -12.88
C TYR A 153 5.80 9.74 -12.46
N GLY A 154 6.86 10.50 -12.75
CA GLY A 154 6.91 11.96 -12.62
C GLY A 154 5.79 12.70 -13.35
N ARG A 155 5.17 12.10 -14.38
CA ARG A 155 3.98 12.67 -15.06
C ARG A 155 2.74 12.78 -14.17
N TRP A 156 2.72 12.10 -13.03
CA TRP A 156 1.58 12.10 -12.10
C TRP A 156 1.65 13.22 -11.07
N VAL A 157 2.68 14.06 -11.15
CA VAL A 157 2.84 15.25 -10.31
C VAL A 157 3.09 16.49 -11.17
N ASP A 158 2.50 17.61 -10.76
CA ASP A 158 2.53 18.89 -11.48
C ASP A 158 2.97 20.08 -10.60
N ASP A 159 3.26 19.86 -9.31
CA ASP A 159 3.74 20.90 -8.38
C ASP A 159 5.23 21.22 -8.50
N ILE A 160 5.94 20.52 -9.38
CA ILE A 160 7.34 20.76 -9.74
C ILE A 160 7.41 20.90 -11.27
N ASP A 161 8.03 21.98 -11.75
CA ASP A 161 8.20 22.28 -13.16
C ASP A 161 8.96 21.17 -13.93
N ASP A 162 8.70 21.04 -15.23
CA ASP A 162 9.33 20.07 -16.16
C ASP A 162 10.79 20.44 -16.53
N ASP A 163 11.56 20.95 -15.57
CA ASP A 163 12.97 21.27 -15.80
C ASP A 163 13.80 20.00 -16.01
N ALA A 164 14.61 20.02 -17.07
CA ALA A 164 15.41 18.87 -17.48
C ALA A 164 16.35 18.41 -16.36
N GLY A 165 16.13 17.18 -15.88
CA GLY A 165 16.99 16.52 -14.88
C GLY A 165 16.43 16.48 -13.46
N ILE A 166 15.26 17.07 -13.19
CA ILE A 166 14.59 16.93 -11.89
C ILE A 166 13.68 15.69 -11.92
N SER A 167 13.95 14.74 -11.02
CA SER A 167 13.19 13.49 -10.88
C SER A 167 11.72 13.71 -10.52
N LYS A 168 11.39 14.77 -9.79
CA LYS A 168 10.07 15.06 -9.19
C LYS A 168 9.59 14.06 -8.13
N ILE A 169 10.38 13.03 -7.78
CA ILE A 169 9.99 12.06 -6.74
C ILE A 169 9.75 12.69 -5.37
N ASN A 170 10.40 13.82 -5.08
CA ASN A 170 10.25 14.62 -3.86
C ASN A 170 9.15 15.71 -3.96
N SER A 171 8.23 15.56 -4.92
CA SER A 171 6.98 16.33 -4.96
C SER A 171 6.16 16.11 -3.69
N CYS A 172 5.52 17.17 -3.17
CA CYS A 172 4.61 17.04 -2.04
C CYS A 172 3.37 16.22 -2.41
N GLN A 173 3.01 16.16 -3.69
CA GLN A 173 1.92 15.32 -4.18
C GLN A 173 2.23 13.82 -4.12
N ASN A 174 3.52 13.44 -4.00
CA ASN A 174 3.98 12.07 -3.75
C ASN A 174 4.11 11.74 -2.25
N GLY A 175 3.51 12.50 -1.35
CA GLY A 175 3.59 12.14 0.06
C GLY A 175 2.56 12.80 0.96
N PHE A 176 2.49 12.31 2.19
CA PHE A 176 1.67 12.91 3.24
C PHE A 176 2.23 12.58 4.64
N LEU A 177 1.75 13.31 5.64
CA LEU A 177 2.22 13.20 7.01
C LEU A 177 1.52 12.04 7.72
N LEU A 178 2.31 11.15 8.30
CA LEU A 178 1.85 10.00 9.09
C LEU A 178 2.44 9.99 10.48
N GLN A 179 1.77 9.32 11.42
CA GLN A 179 2.43 8.87 12.65
C GLN A 179 3.42 7.75 12.30
N SER A 180 4.56 7.67 12.97
CA SER A 180 5.62 6.68 12.69
C SER A 180 5.10 5.23 12.64
N THR A 181 4.15 4.86 13.50
CA THR A 181 3.55 3.51 13.49
C THR A 181 2.67 3.27 12.26
N VAL A 182 1.93 4.28 11.82
CA VAL A 182 1.08 4.23 10.63
C VAL A 182 1.94 4.21 9.37
N HIS A 183 3.04 4.94 9.35
CA HIS A 183 4.00 4.95 8.25
C HIS A 183 4.58 3.55 7.99
N LYS A 184 5.01 2.85 9.03
CA LYS A 184 5.49 1.46 8.92
C LYS A 184 4.43 0.52 8.32
N ALA A 185 3.17 0.65 8.76
CA ALA A 185 2.08 -0.16 8.23
C ALA A 185 1.77 0.17 6.76
N PHE A 186 1.83 1.46 6.39
CA PHE A 186 1.66 1.93 5.03
C PHE A 186 2.76 1.40 4.09
N ASP A 187 4.02 1.46 4.51
CA ASP A 187 5.16 0.95 3.72
C ASP A 187 5.13 -0.57 3.54
N GLN A 188 4.59 -1.31 4.51
CA GLN A 188 4.34 -2.76 4.41
C GLN A 188 3.07 -3.09 3.62
N TYR A 189 2.40 -2.09 3.05
CA TYR A 189 1.12 -2.21 2.35
C TYR A 189 0.02 -2.85 3.20
N LEU A 190 0.08 -2.76 4.54
CA LEU A 190 -0.93 -3.30 5.45
C LEU A 190 -2.16 -2.41 5.54
N LEU A 191 -2.05 -1.17 5.08
CA LEU A 191 -3.17 -0.26 4.86
C LEU A 191 -2.94 0.56 3.60
N SER A 192 -4.02 0.99 2.97
CA SER A 192 -3.95 1.89 1.81
C SER A 192 -5.19 2.76 1.72
N VAL A 193 -5.13 3.80 0.89
CA VAL A 193 -6.25 4.68 0.56
C VAL A 193 -6.72 4.36 -0.85
N ASN A 194 -8.03 4.18 -1.04
CA ASN A 194 -8.63 4.04 -2.37
C ASN A 194 -9.30 5.37 -2.80
N PRO A 195 -8.68 6.15 -3.70
CA PRO A 195 -9.27 7.41 -4.16
C PRO A 195 -10.55 7.21 -4.99
N ASP A 196 -10.77 6.01 -5.56
CA ASP A 196 -11.97 5.66 -6.34
C ASP A 196 -13.15 5.19 -5.46
N ASP A 197 -12.95 5.11 -4.14
CA ASP A 197 -13.97 4.75 -3.15
C ASP A 197 -13.99 5.83 -2.06
N ASN A 198 -14.16 7.07 -2.50
CA ASN A 198 -14.23 8.27 -1.65
C ASN A 198 -13.03 8.41 -0.68
N TYR A 199 -11.82 8.10 -1.16
CA TYR A 199 -10.59 8.11 -0.36
C TYR A 199 -10.68 7.26 0.92
N LYS A 200 -11.45 6.17 0.88
CA LYS A 200 -11.59 5.25 1.99
C LYS A 200 -10.27 4.55 2.28
N ILE A 201 -9.95 4.45 3.56
CA ILE A 201 -8.82 3.71 4.10
C ILE A 201 -9.24 2.25 4.23
N THR A 202 -8.49 1.36 3.59
CA THR A 202 -8.65 -0.09 3.72
C THR A 202 -7.46 -0.65 4.49
N VAL A 203 -7.73 -1.40 5.55
CA VAL A 203 -6.72 -2.11 6.34
C VAL A 203 -6.77 -3.58 5.94
N PHE A 204 -5.65 -4.10 5.44
CA PHE A 204 -5.48 -5.47 4.95
C PHE A 204 -4.87 -6.42 6.00
N ASP A 205 -4.81 -5.96 7.24
CA ASP A 205 -4.41 -6.70 8.44
C ASP A 205 -5.50 -6.54 9.51
N ILE A 206 -5.31 -7.11 10.70
CA ILE A 206 -6.19 -6.89 11.86
C ILE A 206 -6.16 -5.39 12.21
N ASP A 207 -7.33 -4.74 12.17
CA ASP A 207 -7.45 -3.30 12.43
C ASP A 207 -7.41 -2.97 13.94
N ILE A 208 -6.22 -3.07 14.52
CA ILE A 208 -5.99 -2.81 15.96
C ILE A 208 -6.16 -1.33 16.35
N PHE A 209 -6.18 -0.41 15.37
CA PHE A 209 -6.24 1.04 15.63
C PHE A 209 -7.56 1.68 15.16
N GLY A 210 -8.47 0.92 14.54
CA GLY A 210 -9.76 1.42 14.07
C GLY A 210 -9.64 2.38 12.89
N PHE A 211 -8.72 2.08 11.95
CA PHE A 211 -8.50 2.86 10.73
C PHE A 211 -9.36 2.43 9.56
N ASP A 212 -9.81 1.17 9.52
CA ASP A 212 -10.57 0.61 8.40
C ASP A 212 -11.90 1.37 8.21
N GLY A 213 -12.21 1.72 6.97
CA GLY A 213 -13.43 2.44 6.61
C GLY A 213 -13.43 3.93 6.92
N ARG A 214 -12.37 4.46 7.56
CA ARG A 214 -12.19 5.91 7.66
C ARG A 214 -11.90 6.52 6.29
N VAL A 215 -12.04 7.84 6.19
CA VAL A 215 -11.69 8.60 4.97
C VAL A 215 -10.38 9.32 5.23
N LEU A 216 -9.49 9.34 4.24
CA LEU A 216 -8.24 10.12 4.28
C LEU A 216 -8.54 11.58 4.62
N ASP A 217 -7.74 12.16 5.50
CA ASP A 217 -8.01 13.52 6.00
C ASP A 217 -8.01 14.56 4.86
N PRO A 218 -9.04 15.43 4.76
CA PRO A 218 -9.14 16.42 3.69
C PRO A 218 -7.98 17.43 3.62
N ALA A 219 -7.17 17.56 4.68
CA ALA A 219 -6.04 18.49 4.71
C ALA A 219 -5.07 18.28 3.53
N CYS A 220 -4.88 17.03 3.08
CA CYS A 220 -4.01 16.72 1.96
C CYS A 220 -4.74 16.61 0.60
N LEU A 221 -6.05 16.90 0.57
CA LEU A 221 -6.93 16.74 -0.59
C LEU A 221 -7.59 18.05 -1.05
N ASN A 222 -7.16 19.20 -0.52
CA ASN A 222 -7.71 20.49 -0.90
C ASN A 222 -7.48 20.75 -2.41
N PRO A 223 -8.54 20.89 -3.24
CA PRO A 223 -8.37 21.08 -4.69
C PRO A 223 -7.69 22.40 -5.06
N GLU A 224 -7.73 23.40 -4.17
CA GLU A 224 -7.06 24.69 -4.37
C GLU A 224 -5.58 24.68 -3.95
N ASP A 225 -5.11 23.59 -3.33
CA ASP A 225 -3.71 23.44 -2.96
C ASP A 225 -2.96 22.71 -4.11
N PRO A 226 -2.01 23.37 -4.79
CA PRO A 226 -1.23 22.72 -5.84
C PRO A 226 -0.43 21.52 -5.32
N HIS A 227 -0.14 21.47 -4.02
CA HIS A 227 0.57 20.36 -3.39
C HIS A 227 -0.36 19.25 -2.91
N ARG A 228 -1.66 19.24 -3.25
CA ARG A 228 -2.57 18.16 -2.88
C ARG A 228 -2.05 16.79 -3.34
N VAL A 229 -2.34 15.75 -2.57
CA VAL A 229 -1.89 14.39 -2.88
C VAL A 229 -2.40 13.95 -4.27
N SER A 230 -1.54 13.29 -5.04
CA SER A 230 -1.89 12.77 -6.36
C SER A 230 -2.75 11.52 -6.28
N ASP A 231 -3.95 11.57 -6.87
CA ASP A 231 -4.85 10.42 -6.94
C ASP A 231 -4.22 9.26 -7.73
N HIS A 232 -3.37 9.55 -8.71
CA HIS A 232 -2.67 8.51 -9.47
C HIS A 232 -1.69 7.74 -8.59
N LEU A 233 -0.99 8.42 -7.68
CA LEU A 233 -0.07 7.79 -6.73
C LEU A 233 -0.84 6.99 -5.67
N LEU A 234 -1.96 7.51 -5.18
CA LEU A 234 -2.85 6.75 -4.29
C LEU A 234 -3.38 5.48 -4.96
N ARG A 235 -3.85 5.57 -6.23
CA ARG A 235 -4.28 4.38 -7.00
C ARG A 235 -3.14 3.39 -7.18
N TRP A 236 -1.93 3.87 -7.45
CA TRP A 236 -0.76 3.01 -7.57
C TRP A 236 -0.48 2.27 -6.26
N HIS A 237 -0.44 2.97 -5.13
CA HIS A 237 -0.20 2.34 -3.82
C HIS A 237 -1.32 1.37 -3.43
N PHE A 238 -2.58 1.72 -3.72
CA PHE A 238 -3.72 0.82 -3.52
C PHE A 238 -3.59 -0.46 -4.34
N ARG A 239 -3.19 -0.34 -5.62
CA ARG A 239 -2.93 -1.50 -6.48
C ARG A 239 -1.83 -2.40 -5.91
N GLN A 240 -0.71 -1.82 -5.47
CA GLN A 240 0.36 -2.58 -4.82
C GLN A 240 -0.10 -3.26 -3.54
N SER A 241 -0.95 -2.60 -2.75
CA SER A 241 -1.51 -3.17 -1.52
C SER A 241 -2.46 -4.31 -1.80
N VAL A 242 -3.31 -4.20 -2.81
CA VAL A 242 -4.18 -5.28 -3.25
C VAL A 242 -3.35 -6.47 -3.75
N LEU A 243 -2.33 -6.24 -4.58
CA LEU A 243 -1.43 -7.33 -5.04
C LEU A 243 -0.72 -8.00 -3.86
N ALA A 244 -0.16 -7.21 -2.94
CA ALA A 244 0.56 -7.70 -1.77
C ALA A 244 -0.30 -8.58 -0.88
N ASN A 245 -1.54 -8.14 -0.62
CA ASN A 245 -2.38 -8.79 0.38
C ASN A 245 -3.29 -9.85 -0.20
N MET A 246 -3.67 -9.75 -1.47
CA MET A 246 -4.77 -10.56 -2.01
C MET A 246 -4.35 -11.73 -2.87
N ARG A 247 -3.22 -11.60 -3.57
CA ARG A 247 -2.77 -12.57 -4.56
C ARG A 247 -2.28 -13.86 -3.92
N ARG A 248 -2.87 -15.02 -4.25
CA ARG A 248 -2.40 -16.33 -3.72
C ARG A 248 -2.16 -16.25 -2.21
N ALA A 249 -0.99 -16.65 -1.72
CA ALA A 249 -0.61 -16.57 -0.31
C ALA A 249 -0.38 -15.14 0.24
N GLY A 250 -0.32 -14.15 -0.65
CA GLY A 250 0.15 -12.81 -0.33
C GLY A 250 1.68 -12.75 -0.33
N GLU A 251 2.18 -11.52 -0.39
CA GLU A 251 3.61 -11.23 -0.34
C GLU A 251 4.10 -11.23 1.12
N PRO A 252 5.40 -11.46 1.37
CA PRO A 252 5.92 -11.45 2.74
C PRO A 252 5.67 -10.12 3.46
N ILE A 253 5.48 -10.20 4.77
CA ILE A 253 5.68 -9.06 5.67
C ILE A 253 7.11 -9.15 6.16
N PHE A 254 7.86 -8.06 6.04
CA PHE A 254 9.25 -8.05 6.47
C PHE A 254 9.33 -7.60 7.93
N GLU A 255 10.03 -8.40 8.74
CA GLU A 255 10.41 -8.02 10.10
C GLU A 255 11.56 -7.01 10.04
N HIS A 256 11.49 -6.02 10.93
CA HIS A 256 12.48 -4.94 11.04
C HIS A 256 13.04 -4.80 12.46
N ASP A 257 12.42 -5.45 13.47
CA ASP A 257 12.91 -5.51 14.85
C ASP A 257 13.72 -6.79 15.08
N PHE A 258 14.98 -6.77 14.65
CA PHE A 258 15.89 -7.89 14.81
C PHE A 258 16.50 -7.91 16.22
N PRO A 259 16.58 -9.08 16.90
CA PRO A 259 17.15 -9.15 18.25
C PRO A 259 18.59 -8.59 18.30
N PRO A 260 18.99 -7.94 19.41
CA PRO A 260 20.36 -7.47 19.57
C PRO A 260 21.37 -8.62 19.45
N GLY A 261 22.39 -8.45 18.60
CA GLY A 261 23.42 -9.46 18.33
C GLY A 261 23.10 -10.43 17.19
N THR A 262 21.92 -10.30 16.57
CA THR A 262 21.58 -11.05 15.37
C THR A 262 22.28 -10.45 14.15
N ASP A 263 22.89 -11.30 13.33
CA ASP A 263 23.40 -10.90 12.02
C ASP A 263 22.21 -10.66 11.08
N MET A 264 21.75 -9.41 11.05
CA MET A 264 20.65 -8.97 10.21
C MET A 264 20.88 -9.30 8.72
N MET A 265 22.14 -9.27 8.25
CA MET A 265 22.45 -9.63 6.86
C MET A 265 22.30 -11.13 6.63
N LYS A 266 22.62 -11.96 7.63
CA LYS A 266 22.33 -13.39 7.60
C LYS A 266 20.82 -13.65 7.55
N GLU A 267 20.02 -12.95 8.36
CA GLU A 267 18.56 -13.11 8.34
C GLU A 267 17.93 -12.66 7.02
N ILE A 268 18.40 -11.55 6.43
CA ILE A 268 17.97 -11.11 5.10
C ILE A 268 18.34 -12.16 4.05
N ARG A 269 19.56 -12.71 4.11
CA ARG A 269 20.03 -13.74 3.16
C ARG A 269 19.25 -15.05 3.27
N GLU A 270 18.78 -15.40 4.46
CA GLU A 270 18.00 -16.61 4.73
C GLU A 270 16.48 -16.40 4.53
N GLY A 271 16.04 -15.15 4.31
CA GLY A 271 14.64 -14.77 4.12
C GLY A 271 14.17 -14.75 2.66
N PRO A 272 12.86 -14.57 2.41
CA PRO A 272 12.33 -14.45 1.06
C PRO A 272 12.83 -13.17 0.38
N TYR A 273 12.99 -13.22 -0.94
CA TYR A 273 13.56 -12.13 -1.76
C TYR A 273 14.95 -11.68 -1.29
N ALA A 274 15.76 -12.60 -0.74
CA ALA A 274 17.06 -12.34 -0.11
C ALA A 274 17.97 -11.38 -0.91
N GLN A 275 18.17 -11.63 -2.20
CA GLN A 275 19.03 -10.80 -3.04
C GLN A 275 18.51 -9.37 -3.16
N GLU A 276 17.25 -9.21 -3.55
CA GLU A 276 16.63 -7.89 -3.72
C GLU A 276 16.57 -7.11 -2.41
N ARG A 277 16.28 -7.79 -1.29
CA ARG A 277 16.28 -7.17 0.04
C ARG A 277 17.69 -6.76 0.46
N PHE A 278 18.69 -7.60 0.21
CA PHE A 278 20.08 -7.31 0.53
C PHE A 278 20.60 -6.12 -0.27
N GLU A 279 20.35 -6.08 -1.58
CA GLU A 279 20.73 -4.97 -2.45
C GLU A 279 20.04 -3.67 -2.01
N LYS A 280 18.75 -3.71 -1.67
CA LYS A 280 18.00 -2.54 -1.17
C LYS A 280 18.50 -2.06 0.20
N GLU A 281 18.76 -2.97 1.14
CA GLU A 281 19.26 -2.64 2.47
C GLU A 281 20.67 -2.02 2.39
N LEU A 282 21.54 -2.55 1.51
CA LEU A 282 22.84 -1.93 1.23
C LEU A 282 22.67 -0.53 0.62
N ALA A 283 21.83 -0.39 -0.41
CA ALA A 283 21.59 0.90 -1.07
C ALA A 283 21.07 1.96 -0.09
N ALA A 284 20.13 1.59 0.79
CA ALA A 284 19.60 2.48 1.83
C ALA A 284 20.69 2.92 2.82
N ARG A 285 21.52 1.98 3.29
CA ARG A 285 22.63 2.27 4.22
C ARG A 285 23.71 3.14 3.59
N PHE A 286 24.07 2.92 2.33
CA PHE A 286 25.10 3.71 1.65
C PHE A 286 24.60 5.11 1.22
N LYS A 287 23.30 5.29 0.97
CA LYS A 287 22.71 6.63 0.73
C LYS A 287 22.77 7.56 1.96
N GLY A 288 22.97 7.03 3.17
CA GLY A 288 23.14 7.82 4.41
C GLY A 288 24.57 8.23 4.76
N VAL A 289 25.58 7.90 3.93
CA VAL A 289 27.02 8.10 4.24
C VAL A 289 27.69 9.14 3.34
N VAL A 290 26.93 10.02 2.67
CA VAL A 290 27.46 11.08 1.79
C VAL A 290 26.98 12.47 2.19
#